data_AF-A0A139NGB3-F1
#
_entry.id   AF-A0A139NGB3-F1
#
_cell.length_a   1.000
_cell.length_b   1.000
_cell.length_c   1.000
_cell.angle_alpha   90.00
_cell.angle_beta   90.00
_cell.angle_gamma   90.00
#
_symmetry.space_group_name_H-M   'P 1'
#
loop_
_entity.id
_entity.type
_entity.pdbx_description
1 polymer ?
#
loop_
_entity_poly.entity_id
_entity_poly.type
_entity_poly.pdbx_seq_one_letter_code
_entity_poly.pdbx_strand_id
1 'polypeptide(L)'
;MEVQPMFHKNQVDLERQQLELMSLDMLVPQDHFLRKVEKVVDFDFIYDLLEDSYSPDQGRPSLDPVLLIKIPLLKTLYGIRSMPDHERD
;
A
#
# COMPACT_ATOMS: atom_id res chain seq x y z
N MET A 1 28.47 -12.49 -43.36
CA MET A 1 28.82 -11.92 -42.04
C MET A 1 27.52 -11.91 -41.25
N GLU A 2 27.26 -12.96 -40.48
CA GLU A 2 26.03 -13.07 -39.70
C GLU A 2 26.15 -12.16 -38.48
N VAL A 3 25.32 -11.13 -38.41
CA VAL A 3 25.15 -10.30 -37.21
C VAL A 3 24.28 -11.09 -36.24
N GLN A 4 24.91 -11.66 -35.21
CA GLN A 4 24.18 -12.18 -34.06
C GLN A 4 23.47 -11.01 -33.36
N PRO A 5 22.16 -11.11 -33.08
CA PRO A 5 21.49 -10.10 -32.30
C PRO A 5 22.00 -10.19 -30.86
N MET A 6 22.63 -9.12 -30.39
CA MET A 6 23.00 -8.93 -28.99
C MET A 6 21.73 -8.94 -28.13
N PHE A 7 21.39 -10.08 -27.55
CA PHE A 7 20.39 -10.18 -26.48
C PHE A 7 20.95 -9.60 -25.18
N HIS A 8 21.03 -8.27 -25.11
CA HIS A 8 21.07 -7.56 -23.83
C HIS A 8 19.61 -7.33 -23.40
N LYS A 9 18.86 -8.40 -23.14
CA LYS A 9 17.63 -8.27 -22.34
C LYS A 9 18.10 -8.05 -20.91
N ASN A 10 17.96 -6.81 -20.46
CA ASN A 10 18.51 -6.33 -19.21
C ASN A 10 18.01 -7.22 -18.06
N GLN A 11 18.94 -7.66 -17.23
CA GLN A 11 18.68 -8.37 -15.98
C GLN A 11 17.61 -7.67 -15.13
N VAL A 12 17.56 -6.34 -15.22
CA VAL A 12 16.55 -5.44 -14.64
C VAL A 12 15.12 -5.71 -15.12
N ASP A 13 14.91 -6.06 -16.39
CA ASP A 13 13.59 -6.34 -16.94
C ASP A 13 13.06 -7.70 -16.45
N LEU A 14 13.96 -8.68 -16.31
CA LEU A 14 13.65 -9.98 -15.73
C LEU A 14 13.34 -9.88 -14.23
N GLU A 15 14.09 -9.06 -13.49
CA GLU A 15 13.83 -8.79 -12.07
C GLU A 15 12.48 -8.07 -11.86
N ARG A 16 12.11 -7.12 -12.73
CA ARG A 16 10.78 -6.47 -12.70
C ARG A 16 9.65 -7.45 -12.98
N GLN A 17 9.79 -8.34 -13.97
CA GLN A 17 8.81 -9.39 -14.24
C GLN A 17 8.69 -10.40 -13.09
N GLN A 18 9.80 -10.70 -12.40
CA GLN A 18 9.79 -11.55 -11.22
C GLN A 18 9.09 -10.87 -10.02
N LEU A 19 9.24 -9.55 -9.86
CA LEU A 19 8.50 -8.76 -8.87
C LEU A 19 6.99 -8.74 -9.14
N GLU A 20 6.56 -8.70 -10.41
CA GLU A 20 5.14 -8.78 -10.79
C GLU A 20 4.49 -10.14 -10.43
N LEU A 21 5.28 -11.21 -10.31
CA LEU A 21 4.82 -12.56 -9.95
C LEU A 21 4.86 -12.83 -8.44
N MET A 22 5.52 -11.99 -7.64
CA MET A 22 5.55 -12.11 -6.19
C MET A 22 4.30 -11.47 -5.58
N SER A 23 3.58 -12.19 -4.71
CA SER A 23 2.50 -11.57 -3.96
C SER A 23 3.05 -10.48 -3.04
N LEU A 24 2.29 -9.40 -2.84
CA LEU A 24 2.66 -8.32 -1.91
C LEU A 24 2.99 -8.86 -0.51
N ASP A 25 2.36 -9.97 -0.12
CA ASP A 25 2.64 -10.65 1.14
C ASP A 25 4.06 -11.18 1.26
N MET A 26 4.66 -11.63 0.16
CA MET A 26 6.06 -12.10 0.14
C MET A 26 7.06 -10.93 0.20
N LEU A 27 6.64 -9.73 -0.23
CA LEU A 27 7.48 -8.53 -0.23
C LEU A 27 7.53 -7.85 1.14
N VAL A 28 6.53 -8.06 1.99
CA VAL A 28 6.48 -7.50 3.36
C VAL A 28 7.02 -8.52 4.37
N PRO A 29 8.14 -8.25 5.08
CA PRO A 29 8.72 -9.18 6.04
C PRO A 29 7.70 -9.71 7.06
N GLN A 30 7.80 -10.98 7.41
CA GLN A 30 6.85 -11.62 8.34
C GLN A 30 6.88 -11.00 9.74
N ASP A 31 8.05 -10.52 10.18
CA ASP A 31 8.23 -9.85 11.47
C ASP A 31 7.96 -8.32 11.41
N HIS A 32 7.43 -7.82 10.30
CA HIS A 32 7.19 -6.40 10.11
C HIS A 32 6.20 -5.84 11.15
N PHE A 33 6.49 -4.66 11.67
CA PHE A 33 5.72 -4.02 12.73
C PHE A 33 4.21 -3.93 12.40
N LEU A 34 3.85 -3.54 11.18
CA LEU A 34 2.44 -3.44 10.77
C LEU A 34 1.69 -4.77 10.80
N ARG A 35 2.37 -5.90 10.54
CA ARG A 35 1.75 -7.24 10.68
C ARG A 35 1.47 -7.57 12.15
N LYS A 36 2.27 -7.03 13.08
CA LYS A 36 2.01 -7.16 14.53
C LYS A 36 0.83 -6.28 14.93
N VAL A 37 0.78 -5.04 14.45
CA VAL A 37 -0.35 -4.12 14.68
C VAL A 37 -1.67 -4.72 14.20
N GLU A 38 -1.70 -5.23 12.97
CA GLU A 38 -2.90 -5.84 12.38
C GLU A 38 -3.41 -7.07 13.17
N LYS A 39 -2.52 -7.79 13.86
CA LYS A 39 -2.90 -8.94 14.71
C LYS A 39 -3.48 -8.54 16.06
N VAL A 40 -3.17 -7.35 16.57
CA VAL A 40 -3.55 -6.92 17.93
C VAL A 40 -4.63 -5.85 17.93
N VAL A 41 -4.77 -5.11 16.84
CA VAL A 41 -5.80 -4.09 16.66
C VAL A 41 -6.93 -4.69 15.84
N ASP A 42 -8.05 -4.92 16.51
CA ASP A 42 -9.33 -5.10 15.83
C ASP A 42 -9.79 -3.73 15.30
N PHE A 43 -10.06 -3.64 14.01
CA PHE A 43 -10.49 -2.40 13.35
C PHE A 43 -12.00 -2.33 13.16
N ASP A 44 -12.76 -3.38 13.50
CA ASP A 44 -14.20 -3.45 13.24
C ASP A 44 -14.98 -2.38 14.03
N PHE A 45 -14.44 -1.92 15.15
CA PHE A 45 -15.01 -0.80 15.93
C PHE A 45 -15.19 0.49 15.12
N ILE A 46 -14.46 0.65 13.99
CA ILE A 46 -14.58 1.82 13.11
C ILE A 46 -15.95 1.85 12.43
N TYR A 47 -16.53 0.69 12.11
CA TYR A 47 -17.86 0.62 11.49
C TYR A 47 -18.92 1.14 12.46
N ASP A 48 -18.89 0.71 13.73
CA ASP A 48 -19.80 1.18 14.77
C ASP A 48 -19.68 2.71 14.98
N LEU A 49 -18.46 3.25 14.93
CA LEU A 49 -18.23 4.68 15.07
C LEU A 49 -18.75 5.52 13.90
N LEU A 50 -18.88 4.92 12.71
CA LEU A 50 -19.20 5.64 11.48
C LEU A 50 -20.58 5.32 10.94
N GLU A 51 -21.35 4.43 11.58
CA GLU A 51 -22.69 4.01 11.16
C GLU A 51 -23.60 5.19 10.80
N ASP A 52 -23.64 6.23 11.64
CA ASP A 52 -24.50 7.41 11.43
C ASP A 52 -24.04 8.30 10.26
N SER A 53 -22.77 8.23 9.88
CA SER A 53 -22.13 9.12 8.89
C SER A 53 -21.80 8.41 7.57
N TYR A 54 -21.88 7.08 7.54
CA TYR A 54 -21.54 6.24 6.41
C TYR A 54 -22.72 5.35 6.04
N SER A 55 -23.38 5.69 4.94
CA SER A 55 -24.43 4.83 4.40
C SER A 55 -23.82 3.73 3.54
N PRO A 56 -24.14 2.44 3.77
CA PRO A 56 -23.68 1.35 2.92
C PRO A 56 -24.28 1.41 1.50
N ASP A 57 -25.49 1.96 1.39
CA ASP A 57 -26.32 1.80 0.18
C ASP A 57 -26.58 3.10 -0.60
N GLN A 58 -26.04 4.23 -0.15
CA GLN A 58 -26.35 5.55 -0.72
C GLN A 58 -25.12 6.18 -1.37
N GLY A 59 -25.24 6.52 -2.66
CA GLY A 59 -24.19 7.17 -3.43
C GLY A 59 -23.23 6.19 -4.12
N ARG A 60 -22.02 6.66 -4.44
CA ARG A 60 -20.95 5.77 -4.91
C ARG A 60 -20.42 4.99 -3.72
N PRO A 61 -20.12 3.68 -3.85
CA PRO A 61 -19.48 2.93 -2.79
C PRO A 61 -18.22 3.69 -2.36
N SER A 62 -18.27 4.21 -1.14
CA SER A 62 -17.16 4.93 -0.55
C SER A 62 -15.99 3.97 -0.31
N LEU A 63 -14.79 4.51 -0.24
CA LEU A 63 -13.63 3.73 0.20
C LEU A 63 -13.95 3.14 1.58
N ASP A 64 -13.56 1.88 1.81
CA ASP A 64 -13.73 1.19 3.08
C ASP A 64 -13.34 2.12 4.26
N PRO A 65 -14.26 2.39 5.21
CA PRO A 65 -13.99 3.21 6.38
C PRO A 65 -12.71 2.82 7.13
N VAL A 66 -12.39 1.53 7.19
CA VAL A 66 -11.16 1.04 7.82
C VAL A 66 -9.92 1.54 7.06
N LEU A 67 -9.96 1.56 5.73
CA LEU A 67 -8.88 2.09 4.90
C LEU A 67 -8.69 3.60 5.09
N LEU A 68 -9.79 4.36 5.25
CA LEU A 68 -9.72 5.80 5.53
C LEU A 68 -8.97 6.11 6.82
N ILE A 69 -8.99 5.21 7.80
CA ILE A 69 -8.24 5.33 9.05
C ILE A 69 -6.83 4.73 8.94
N LYS A 70 -6.66 3.60 8.24
CA LYS A 70 -5.34 2.96 8.07
C LYS A 70 -4.36 3.86 7.32
N ILE A 71 -4.80 4.61 6.30
CA ILE A 71 -3.91 5.51 5.53
C ILE A 71 -3.25 6.60 6.40
N PRO A 72 -3.98 7.43 7.16
CA PRO A 72 -3.36 8.42 8.03
C PRO A 72 -2.56 7.77 9.17
N LEU A 73 -3.00 6.61 9.70
CA LEU A 73 -2.23 5.86 10.69
C LEU A 73 -0.84 5.47 10.14
N LEU A 74 -0.78 4.94 8.92
CA LEU A 74 0.48 4.62 8.25
C LEU A 74 1.34 5.86 8.04
N LYS A 75 0.74 6.97 7.59
CA LYS A 75 1.47 8.24 7.43
C LYS A 75 2.09 8.70 8.75
N THR A 76 1.35 8.61 9.86
CA THR A 76 1.84 8.99 11.19
C THR A 76 2.94 8.05 11.69
N LEU A 77 2.78 6.74 11.55
CA LEU A 77 3.75 5.75 12.01
C LEU A 77 5.10 5.85 11.29
N TYR A 78 5.09 6.21 10.00
CA TYR A 78 6.30 6.28 9.16
C TYR A 78 6.75 7.71 8.84
N GLY A 79 6.06 8.73 9.35
CA GLY A 79 6.38 10.13 9.09
C GLY A 79 6.28 10.52 7.60
N ILE A 80 5.39 9.87 6.84
CA ILE A 80 5.24 10.13 5.40
C ILE A 80 4.60 11.51 5.21
N ARG A 81 5.37 12.44 4.66
CA ARG A 81 4.90 13.79 4.32
C ARG A 81 4.02 13.73 3.07
N SER A 82 2.85 14.34 3.13
CA SER A 82 1.91 14.40 1.99
C SER A 82 2.31 15.39 0.91
N MET A 83 3.17 16.36 1.25
CA MET A 83 3.68 17.37 0.33
C MET A 83 5.18 17.51 0.61
N PRO A 84 6.05 17.41 -0.42
CA PRO A 84 7.41 17.90 -0.32
C PRO A 84 7.34 19.39 0.03
N ASP A 85 8.19 19.84 0.96
CA ASP A 85 8.39 21.26 1.23
C ASP A 85 8.98 21.90 -0.04
N HIS A 86 8.14 22.30 -1.00
CA HIS A 86 8.58 23.12 -2.12
C HIS A 86 8.78 24.53 -1.56
N GLU A 87 10.03 24.81 -1.20
CA GLU A 87 10.67 26.13 -1.05
C GLU A 87 9.93 27.13 -0.13
N ARG A 88 10.35 27.11 1.14
CA ARG A 88 10.51 28.34 1.91
C ARG A 88 11.99 28.73 1.86
N ASP A 89 12.43 29.20 0.70
CA ASP A 89 13.65 29.99 0.53
C ASP A 89 13.26 31.38 0.00
#